data_AF-A0A2S2NB10-F1
#
_entry.id   AF-A0A2S2NB10-F1
#
_cell.length_a   1.000
_cell.length_b   1.000
_cell.length_c   1.000
_cell.angle_alpha   90.00
_cell.angle_beta   90.00
_cell.angle_gamma   90.00
#
_symmetry.space_group_name_H-M   'P 1'
#
loop_
_entity.id
_entity.type
_entity.pdbx_description
1 polymer ?
#
loop_
_entity_poly.entity_id
_entity_poly.type
_entity_poly.pdbx_seq_one_letter_code
_entity_poly.pdbx_strand_id
1 'polypeptide(L)'
;MLFQNIVPKLNIGILGSSSEVESLMSLPSVRFGRATQLYKAGYKTLNDVAKANKKELCNVINHLPLKVAREMIASAKLMLLSEAESLEELAESLRADLNQSMSKSKENSLWF
;
A
#
# COMPACT_ATOMS: atom_id res chain seq x y z
N MET A 1 15.49 -0.04 -19.77
CA MET A 1 14.50 0.95 -20.25
C MET A 1 14.25 1.96 -19.15
N LEU A 2 14.78 3.18 -19.30
CA LEU A 2 14.98 4.18 -18.25
C LEU A 2 13.90 5.29 -18.29
N PHE A 3 12.68 5.01 -17.85
CA PHE A 3 11.62 6.04 -17.76
C PHE A 3 10.82 6.01 -16.44
N GLN A 4 11.43 5.55 -15.34
CA GLN A 4 10.76 5.43 -14.03
C GLN A 4 10.83 6.69 -13.14
N ASN A 5 11.47 7.79 -13.55
CA ASN A 5 11.66 8.93 -12.63
C ASN A 5 11.48 10.30 -13.30
N ILE A 6 10.25 10.63 -13.64
CA ILE A 6 9.85 12.02 -13.91
C ILE A 6 8.58 12.30 -13.12
N VAL A 7 8.70 12.31 -11.79
CA VAL A 7 7.75 13.03 -10.95
C VAL A 7 8.14 14.51 -10.98
N PRO A 8 7.28 15.42 -11.49
CA PRO A 8 7.59 16.84 -11.46
C PRO A 8 7.60 17.29 -9.99
N LYS A 9 8.80 17.49 -9.43
CA LYS A 9 9.07 17.95 -8.05
C LYS A 9 8.58 19.39 -7.75
N LEU A 10 7.64 19.93 -8.52
CA LEU A 10 7.32 21.35 -8.51
C LEU A 10 6.01 21.72 -7.80
N ASN A 11 5.24 20.76 -7.24
CA ASN A 11 3.96 21.07 -6.57
C ASN A 11 3.74 20.39 -5.21
N ILE A 12 4.78 19.75 -4.65
CA ILE A 12 4.69 18.95 -3.40
C ILE A 12 4.51 19.82 -2.15
N GLY A 13 4.85 21.11 -2.18
CA GLY A 13 4.71 22.00 -1.02
C GLY A 13 3.26 22.34 -0.62
N ILE A 14 2.27 22.08 -1.47
CA ILE A 14 0.86 22.48 -1.24
C ILE A 14 -0.06 21.26 -1.03
N LEU A 15 0.45 20.03 -1.19
CA LEU A 15 -0.40 18.85 -1.33
C LEU A 15 0.13 17.61 -0.60
N GLY A 16 0.16 17.66 0.72
CA GLY A 16 0.44 16.48 1.56
C GLY A 16 1.88 15.97 1.48
N SER A 17 2.29 15.26 2.52
CA SER A 17 3.60 14.59 2.57
C SER A 17 3.79 13.69 1.35
N SER A 18 4.95 13.77 0.69
CA SER A 18 5.30 13.01 -0.53
C SER A 18 4.97 11.51 -0.45
N SER A 19 4.99 10.93 0.75
CA SER A 19 4.72 9.51 1.01
C SER A 19 3.27 9.09 0.74
N GLU A 20 2.28 9.92 1.08
CA GLU A 20 0.86 9.53 0.96
C GLU A 20 0.44 9.43 -0.51
N VAL A 21 0.89 10.39 -1.33
CA VAL A 21 0.64 10.40 -2.78
C VAL A 21 1.39 9.26 -3.47
N GLU A 22 2.59 8.92 -2.98
CA GLU A 22 3.39 7.81 -3.49
C GLU A 22 2.70 6.46 -3.28
N SER A 23 2.14 6.21 -2.10
CA SER A 23 1.34 5.01 -1.84
C SER A 23 0.13 4.91 -2.79
N LEU A 24 -0.55 6.01 -3.12
CA LEU A 24 -1.66 5.99 -4.07
C LEU A 24 -1.21 5.72 -5.52
N MET A 25 0.01 6.11 -5.89
CA MET A 25 0.56 5.84 -7.23
C MET A 25 0.95 4.38 -7.45
N SER A 26 1.01 3.55 -6.39
CA SER A 26 1.18 2.09 -6.52
C SER A 26 -0.02 1.40 -7.20
N LEU A 27 -1.21 2.03 -7.14
CA LEU A 27 -2.41 1.50 -7.77
C LEU A 27 -2.30 1.49 -9.29
N PRO A 28 -2.81 0.44 -9.96
CA PRO A 28 -2.82 0.41 -11.41
C PRO A 28 -3.65 1.57 -11.95
N SER A 29 -3.19 2.13 -13.06
CA SER A 29 -3.76 3.32 -13.68
C SER A 29 -3.67 4.61 -12.83
N VAL A 30 -3.17 4.63 -11.60
CA VAL A 30 -3.07 5.87 -10.82
C VAL A 30 -1.71 6.54 -11.05
N ARG A 31 -1.70 7.63 -11.81
CA ARG A 31 -0.55 8.53 -11.95
C ARG A 31 -0.74 9.77 -11.08
N PHE A 32 0.30 10.58 -10.92
CA PHE A 32 0.31 11.80 -10.10
C PHE A 32 -0.98 12.65 -10.19
N GLY A 33 -1.49 12.90 -11.41
CA GLY A 33 -2.72 13.68 -11.59
C GLY A 33 -3.98 13.04 -10.98
N ARG A 34 -4.13 11.71 -11.07
CA ARG A 34 -5.25 10.97 -10.44
C ARG A 34 -5.03 10.78 -8.94
N ALA A 35 -3.80 10.52 -8.52
CA ALA A 35 -3.42 10.47 -7.10
C ALA A 35 -3.73 11.79 -6.39
N THR A 36 -3.46 12.93 -7.06
CA THR A 36 -3.81 14.26 -6.56
C THR A 36 -5.32 14.45 -6.38
N GLN A 37 -6.13 13.99 -7.35
CA GLN A 37 -7.59 14.09 -7.26
C GLN A 37 -8.13 13.23 -6.10
N LEU A 38 -7.61 12.01 -5.96
CA LEU A 38 -7.91 11.13 -4.82
C LEU A 38 -7.57 11.81 -3.48
N TYR A 39 -6.36 12.34 -3.37
CA TYR A 39 -5.88 13.00 -2.15
C TYR A 39 -6.74 14.20 -1.78
N LYS A 40 -7.07 15.07 -2.75
CA LYS A 40 -7.95 16.23 -2.56
C LYS A 40 -9.36 15.84 -2.14
N ALA A 41 -9.84 14.67 -2.54
CA ALA A 41 -11.13 14.13 -2.13
C ALA A 41 -11.11 13.36 -0.81
N GLY A 42 -9.96 13.31 -0.13
CA GLY A 42 -9.82 12.68 1.19
C GLY A 42 -9.39 11.22 1.15
N TYR A 43 -9.16 10.63 -0.02
CA TYR A 43 -8.55 9.30 -0.14
C TYR A 43 -7.04 9.44 -0.01
N LYS A 44 -6.50 9.22 1.19
CA LYS A 44 -5.07 9.39 1.48
C LYS A 44 -4.31 8.06 1.49
N THR A 45 -5.00 6.97 1.79
CA THR A 45 -4.39 5.64 1.96
C THR A 45 -5.00 4.61 1.01
N LEU A 46 -4.30 3.50 0.79
CA LEU A 46 -4.83 2.34 0.06
C LEU A 46 -6.10 1.77 0.71
N ASN A 47 -6.20 1.86 2.04
CA ASN A 47 -7.38 1.44 2.80
C ASN A 47 -8.63 2.26 2.45
N ASP A 48 -8.47 3.58 2.27
CA ASP A 48 -9.57 4.46 1.87
C ASP A 48 -10.09 4.10 0.48
N VAL A 49 -9.17 3.81 -0.46
CA VAL A 49 -9.53 3.38 -1.81
C VAL A 49 -10.17 1.99 -1.80
N ALA A 50 -9.67 1.06 -0.98
CA ALA A 50 -10.22 -0.29 -0.86
C ALA A 50 -11.67 -0.31 -0.34
N LYS A 51 -12.04 0.67 0.50
CA LYS A 51 -13.39 0.83 1.06
C LYS A 51 -14.32 1.68 0.18
N ALA A 52 -13.78 2.40 -0.80
CA ALA A 52 -14.53 3.33 -1.63
C ALA A 52 -15.59 2.65 -2.51
N ASN A 53 -16.65 3.39 -2.85
CA ASN A 53 -17.60 2.96 -3.86
C ASN A 53 -17.07 3.32 -5.26
N LYS A 54 -17.12 2.36 -6.20
CA LYS A 54 -16.76 2.57 -7.61
C LYS A 54 -17.46 3.77 -8.26
N LYS A 55 -18.73 4.04 -7.89
CA LYS A 55 -19.48 5.20 -8.41
C LYS A 55 -18.97 6.53 -7.82
N GLU A 56 -18.65 6.54 -6.53
CA GLU A 56 -18.07 7.71 -5.86
C GLU A 56 -16.70 8.07 -6.45
N LEU A 57 -15.85 7.06 -6.68
CA LEU A 57 -14.56 7.26 -7.35
C LEU A 57 -14.70 7.86 -8.75
N CYS A 58 -15.69 7.42 -9.53
CA CYS A 58 -15.97 8.00 -10.84
C CYS A 58 -16.46 9.45 -10.77
N ASN A 59 -17.11 9.86 -9.68
CA ASN A 59 -17.56 11.24 -9.48
C ASN A 59 -16.41 12.15 -9.02
N VAL A 60 -15.47 11.60 -8.26
CA VAL A 60 -14.32 12.32 -7.70
C VAL A 60 -13.20 12.49 -8.73
N ILE A 61 -12.94 11.46 -9.54
CA ILE A 61 -11.84 11.45 -10.50
C ILE A 61 -12.38 11.74 -11.90
N ASN A 62 -11.92 12.84 -12.49
CA ASN A 62 -12.29 13.24 -13.84
C ASN A 62 -11.88 12.17 -14.88
N HIS A 63 -12.78 11.90 -15.81
CA HIS A 63 -12.60 10.93 -16.89
C HIS A 63 -12.19 9.52 -16.42
N LEU A 64 -12.67 9.07 -15.25
CA LEU A 64 -12.43 7.72 -14.75
C LEU A 64 -13.51 6.73 -15.24
N PRO A 65 -13.17 5.75 -16.12
CA PRO A 65 -14.12 4.73 -16.51
C PRO A 65 -14.49 3.82 -15.35
N LEU A 66 -15.75 3.37 -15.29
CA LEU A 66 -16.25 2.49 -14.22
C LEU A 66 -15.48 1.16 -14.11
N LYS A 67 -14.92 0.68 -15.21
CA LYS A 67 -14.06 -0.52 -15.23
C LYS A 67 -12.76 -0.25 -14.46
N VAL A 68 -12.10 0.87 -14.73
CA VAL A 68 -10.85 1.26 -14.07
C VAL A 68 -11.07 1.51 -12.58
N ALA A 69 -12.19 2.15 -12.21
CA ALA A 69 -12.55 2.33 -10.80
C ALA A 69 -12.68 1.00 -10.05
N ARG A 70 -13.30 -0.01 -10.69
CA ARG A 70 -13.40 -1.37 -10.12
C ARG A 70 -12.03 -2.03 -9.98
N GLU A 71 -11.19 -1.93 -11.00
CA GLU A 71 -9.82 -2.47 -10.96
C GLU A 71 -8.99 -1.82 -9.86
N MET A 72 -9.05 -0.48 -9.72
CA MET A 72 -8.37 0.24 -8.64
C MET A 72 -8.79 -0.27 -7.26
N ILE A 73 -10.10 -0.42 -7.00
CA ILE A 73 -10.59 -0.95 -5.71
C ILE A 73 -10.13 -2.39 -5.49
N ALA A 74 -10.21 -3.24 -6.51
CA ALA A 74 -9.78 -4.64 -6.41
C ALA A 74 -8.28 -4.74 -6.13
N SER A 75 -7.46 -3.98 -6.85
CA SER A 75 -6.02 -3.94 -6.65
C SER A 75 -5.64 -3.37 -5.29
N ALA A 76 -6.33 -2.34 -4.80
CA ALA A 76 -6.11 -1.82 -3.43
C ALA A 76 -6.32 -2.92 -2.39
N LYS A 77 -7.39 -3.70 -2.50
CA LYS A 77 -7.67 -4.83 -1.61
C LYS A 77 -6.60 -5.92 -1.71
N LEU A 78 -6.19 -6.27 -2.92
CA LEU A 78 -5.15 -7.29 -3.13
C LEU A 78 -3.80 -6.85 -2.56
N MET A 79 -3.41 -5.59 -2.71
CA MET A 79 -2.16 -5.08 -2.14
C MET A 79 -2.20 -5.14 -0.61
N LEU A 80 -3.30 -4.75 0.02
CA LEU A 80 -3.46 -4.84 1.47
C LEU A 80 -3.45 -6.29 1.98
N LEU A 81 -4.06 -7.21 1.24
CA LEU A 81 -4.02 -8.64 1.56
C LEU A 81 -2.59 -9.20 1.45
N SER A 82 -1.89 -8.88 0.36
CA SER A 82 -0.51 -9.31 0.16
C SER A 82 0.43 -8.74 1.23
N GLU A 83 0.23 -7.50 1.64
CA GLU A 83 0.98 -6.90 2.75
C GLU A 83 0.71 -7.65 4.06
N ALA A 84 -0.56 -7.95 4.37
CA ALA A 84 -0.94 -8.71 5.55
C ALA A 84 -0.32 -10.13 5.56
N GLU A 85 -0.38 -10.84 4.44
CA GLU A 85 0.25 -12.15 4.27
C GLU A 85 1.77 -12.08 4.48
N SER A 86 2.44 -11.07 3.92
CA SER A 86 3.90 -10.89 4.11
C SER A 86 4.26 -10.62 5.57
N LEU A 87 3.44 -9.83 6.28
CA LEU A 87 3.65 -9.53 7.70
C LEU A 87 3.42 -10.76 8.57
N GLU A 88 2.47 -11.61 8.21
CA GLU A 88 2.19 -12.87 8.90
C GLU A 88 3.35 -13.87 8.72
N GLU A 89 3.84 -14.05 7.49
CA GLU A 89 5.00 -14.90 7.21
C GLU A 89 6.25 -14.46 7.99
N LEU A 90 6.52 -13.15 8.03
CA LEU A 90 7.62 -12.59 8.82
C LEU A 90 7.44 -12.83 10.33
N ALA A 91 6.21 -12.70 10.84
CA ALA A 91 5.91 -12.96 12.24
C ALA A 91 6.08 -14.45 12.61
N GLU A 92 5.69 -15.36 11.72
CA GLU A 92 5.89 -16.81 11.89
C GLU A 92 7.38 -17.18 11.88
N SER A 93 8.16 -16.62 10.95
CA SER A 93 9.62 -16.82 10.91
C SER A 93 10.27 -16.39 12.22
N LEU A 94 9.95 -15.18 12.71
CA LEU A 94 10.48 -14.67 13.96
C LEU A 94 10.08 -15.54 15.17
N ARG A 95 8.85 -16.06 15.19
CA ARG A 95 8.39 -16.98 16.25
C ARG A 95 9.16 -18.30 16.22
N ALA A 96 9.42 -18.85 15.04
CA ALA A 96 10.19 -20.08 14.87
C ALA A 96 11.64 -19.90 15.37
N ASP A 97 12.29 -18.80 14.98
CA ASP A 97 13.66 -18.45 15.39
C ASP A 97 13.76 -18.29 16.91
N LEU A 98 12.81 -17.57 17.53
CA LEU A 98 12.75 -17.40 18.97
C LEU A 98 12.58 -18.74 19.68
N ASN A 99 11.67 -19.59 19.21
CA ASN A 99 11.46 -20.91 19.83
C ASN A 99 12.73 -21.79 19.74
N GLN A 100 13.45 -21.74 18.61
CA GLN A 100 14.72 -22.46 18.46
C GLN A 100 15.80 -21.94 19.42
N SER A 101 15.92 -20.62 19.60
CA SER A 101 16.87 -20.02 20.54
C SER A 101 16.59 -20.41 21.99
N MET A 102 15.32 -20.48 22.37
CA MET A 102 14.87 -20.88 23.71
C MET A 102 15.14 -22.37 23.98
N SER A 103 15.01 -23.24 22.97
CA SER A 103 15.36 -24.66 23.11
C SER A 103 16.87 -24.86 23.35
N LYS A 104 17.71 -24.19 22.56
CA LYS A 104 19.18 -24.26 22.70
C LYS A 104 19.66 -23.76 24.07
N SER A 105 19.04 -22.70 24.58
CA SER A 105 19.37 -22.18 25.92
C SER A 105 19.00 -23.14 27.06
N LYS A 106 17.91 -23.93 26.91
CA LYS A 106 17.54 -24.93 27.90
C LYS A 106 18.47 -26.14 27.87
N GLU A 107 18.83 -26.65 26.68
CA GLU A 107 19.80 -27.75 26.56
C GLU A 107 21.17 -27.39 27.13
N ASN A 108 21.67 -26.17 26.88
CA ASN A 108 22.94 -25.71 27.44
C ASN A 108 22.91 -25.58 28.98
N SER A 109 21.73 -25.34 29.56
CA SER A 109 21.56 -25.24 31.02
C SER A 109 21.35 -26.60 31.69
N LEU A 110 21.00 -27.65 30.94
CA LEU A 110 20.79 -29.00 31.49
C LEU A 110 22.12 -29.78 31.64
N TRP A 111 23.21 -29.25 31.11
CA TRP A 111 24.53 -29.87 31.12
C TRP A 111 25.50 -29.24 32.16
N PHE A 112 25.04 -28.23 32.91
CA PHE A 112 25.72 -27.62 34.06
C PHE A 112 24.89 -27.83 35.32
#